data_AF-A0A9P8L4C7-F1
#
_entry.id   AF-A0A9P8L4C7-F1
#
_cell.length_a   1.000
_cell.length_b   1.000
_cell.length_c   1.000
_cell.angle_alpha   90.00
_cell.angle_beta   90.00
_cell.angle_gamma   90.00
#
_symmetry.space_group_name_H-M   'P 1'
#
loop_
_entity.id
_entity.type
_entity.pdbx_description
1 polymer ?
#
loop_
_entity_poly.entity_id
_entity_poly.type
_entity_poly.pdbx_seq_one_letter_code
_entity_poly.pdbx_strand_id
1 'polypeptide(L)'
;MTARNLQDEAKKKGLPWSTAKGFDTFLPISNPIPKAAIPDPYNAHLYLSINGVVKQSDSTELMLFRIPRMLSDISKVMTLEPGDLILTGTPKGVGSVQAGDVIKAGIKVNGKEVNEGRIEVSVRDRDGGFIFQET
;
A
#
# COMPACT_ATOMS: atom_id res chain seq x y z
N MET A 1 4.90 1.27 -0.41
CA MET A 1 6.10 1.32 -1.27
C MET A 1 6.95 0.07 -1.08
N THR A 2 7.88 -0.23 -1.99
CA THR A 2 8.79 -1.39 -1.85
C THR A 2 10.04 -1.15 -2.67
N ALA A 3 11.22 -1.33 -2.08
CA ALA A 3 12.48 -1.36 -2.80
C ALA A 3 12.61 -2.74 -3.47
N ARG A 4 12.24 -2.83 -4.75
CA ARG A 4 12.10 -4.10 -5.46
C ARG A 4 13.40 -4.89 -5.54
N ASN A 5 14.49 -4.21 -5.89
CA ASN A 5 15.84 -4.75 -5.93
C ASN A 5 16.26 -5.39 -4.60
N LEU A 6 16.14 -4.65 -3.48
CA LEU A 6 16.42 -5.17 -2.14
C LEU A 6 15.52 -6.35 -1.77
N GLN A 7 14.24 -6.30 -2.13
CA GLN A 7 13.32 -7.40 -1.86
C GLN A 7 13.74 -8.67 -2.60
N ASP A 8 14.16 -8.54 -3.86
CA ASP A 8 14.52 -9.67 -4.70
C ASP A 8 15.86 -10.29 -4.26
N GLU A 9 16.82 -9.48 -3.84
CA GLU A 9 18.06 -9.98 -3.22
C GLU A 9 17.79 -10.69 -1.89
N ALA A 10 16.98 -10.08 -1.01
CA ALA A 10 16.61 -10.70 0.27
C ALA A 10 15.91 -12.06 0.07
N LYS A 11 15.02 -12.17 -0.93
CA LYS A 11 14.40 -13.45 -1.31
C LYS A 11 15.43 -14.49 -1.74
N LYS A 12 16.36 -14.13 -2.64
CA LYS A 12 17.40 -15.06 -3.14
C LYS A 12 18.27 -15.59 -2.00
N LYS A 13 18.56 -14.75 -1.00
CA LYS A 13 19.44 -15.07 0.15
C LYS A 13 18.70 -15.60 1.38
N GLY A 14 17.36 -15.69 1.36
CA GLY A 14 16.57 -16.09 2.53
C GLY A 14 16.60 -15.10 3.69
N LEU A 15 16.81 -13.82 3.41
CA LEU A 15 16.95 -12.75 4.41
C LEU A 15 15.61 -12.02 4.69
N PRO A 16 15.49 -11.32 5.84
CA PRO A 16 14.32 -10.52 6.17
C PRO A 16 14.05 -9.40 5.16
N TRP A 17 12.78 -9.02 5.01
CA TRP A 17 12.36 -7.95 4.07
C TRP A 17 12.26 -6.56 4.71
N SER A 18 12.70 -6.41 5.97
CA SER A 18 12.54 -5.18 6.74
C SER A 18 13.08 -3.96 6.01
N THR A 19 14.28 -4.04 5.41
CA THR A 19 14.87 -2.94 4.63
C THR A 19 14.14 -2.69 3.31
N ALA A 20 13.62 -3.73 2.67
CA ALA A 20 12.87 -3.57 1.41
C ALA A 20 11.48 -2.94 1.60
N LYS A 21 10.91 -2.99 2.81
CA LYS A 21 9.54 -2.56 3.12
C LYS A 21 9.45 -1.39 4.10
N GLY A 22 10.52 -1.12 4.86
CA GLY A 22 10.48 -0.25 6.04
C GLY A 22 11.38 0.98 5.96
N PHE A 23 11.84 1.41 4.79
CA PHE A 23 12.49 2.72 4.68
C PHE A 23 11.53 3.85 5.10
N ASP A 24 12.11 4.94 5.58
CA ASP A 24 11.38 6.19 5.80
C ASP A 24 10.52 6.53 4.58
N THR A 25 9.29 6.99 4.81
CA THR A 25 8.28 7.31 3.79
C THR A 25 7.68 6.13 3.01
N PHE A 26 8.06 4.86 3.28
CA PHE A 26 7.55 3.72 2.50
C PHE A 26 6.09 3.32 2.76
N LEU A 27 5.44 3.97 3.72
CA LEU A 27 4.00 3.88 3.96
C LEU A 27 3.33 5.26 3.86
N PRO A 28 3.16 5.82 2.65
CA PRO A 28 2.22 6.92 2.47
C PRO A 28 0.82 6.44 2.80
N ILE A 29 0.09 7.20 3.62
CA ILE A 29 -1.22 6.82 4.13
C ILE A 29 -2.16 8.03 4.11
N SER A 30 -3.44 7.76 3.83
CA SER A 30 -4.49 8.78 3.81
C SER A 30 -4.90 9.21 5.22
N ASN A 31 -5.82 10.18 5.29
CA ASN A 31 -6.53 10.42 6.54
C ASN A 31 -7.38 9.20 6.91
N PRO A 32 -7.68 8.99 8.21
CA PRO A 32 -8.61 7.96 8.63
C PRO A 32 -9.98 8.16 7.98
N ILE A 33 -10.51 7.10 7.38
CA ILE A 33 -11.86 7.10 6.81
C ILE A 33 -12.82 6.55 7.86
N PRO A 34 -13.87 7.28 8.25
CA PRO A 34 -14.89 6.76 9.16
C PRO A 34 -15.54 5.49 8.60
N LYS A 35 -15.77 4.49 9.44
CA LYS A 35 -16.42 3.22 9.03
C LYS A 35 -17.75 3.45 8.28
N ALA A 36 -18.53 4.46 8.68
CA ALA A 36 -19.80 4.79 8.05
C ALA A 36 -19.67 5.24 6.58
N ALA A 37 -18.50 5.77 6.17
CA ALA A 37 -18.23 6.16 4.79
C ALA A 37 -17.96 4.95 3.88
N ILE A 38 -17.67 3.78 4.45
CA ILE A 38 -17.45 2.52 3.73
C ILE A 38 -18.37 1.44 4.34
N PRO A 39 -19.68 1.48 4.04
CA PRO A 39 -20.66 0.56 4.63
C PRO A 39 -20.38 -0.90 4.27
N ASP A 40 -19.90 -1.16 3.04
CA ASP A 40 -19.40 -2.47 2.62
C ASP A 40 -17.94 -2.35 2.16
N PRO A 41 -16.96 -2.87 2.94
CA PRO A 41 -15.55 -2.80 2.58
C PRO A 41 -15.18 -3.70 1.39
N TYR A 42 -16.09 -4.56 0.93
CA TYR A 42 -15.88 -5.44 -0.23
C TYR A 42 -16.52 -4.91 -1.51
N ASN A 43 -17.14 -3.74 -1.45
CA ASN A 43 -17.68 -3.04 -2.62
C ASN A 43 -17.08 -1.62 -2.69
N ALA A 44 -15.76 -1.54 -2.51
CA ALA A 44 -15.00 -0.33 -2.67
C ALA A 44 -14.04 -0.49 -3.87
N HIS A 45 -13.77 0.60 -4.56
CA HIS A 45 -12.88 0.62 -5.71
C HIS A 45 -11.62 1.40 -5.38
N LEU A 46 -10.47 0.75 -5.40
CA LEU A 46 -9.18 1.37 -5.17
C LEU A 46 -8.56 1.76 -6.51
N TYR A 47 -7.91 2.92 -6.55
CA TYR A 47 -7.16 3.34 -7.71
C TYR A 47 -5.84 4.03 -7.34
N LEU A 48 -4.89 3.96 -8.27
CA LEU A 48 -3.61 4.66 -8.19
C LEU A 48 -3.18 5.06 -9.60
N SER A 49 -2.69 6.29 -9.73
CA SER A 49 -2.10 6.84 -10.94
C SER A 49 -0.73 7.44 -10.65
N ILE A 50 0.14 7.42 -11.66
CA ILE A 50 1.44 8.07 -11.64
C ILE A 50 1.42 9.09 -12.78
N ASN A 51 1.63 10.37 -12.48
CA ASN A 51 1.60 11.47 -13.44
C ASN A 51 0.31 11.47 -14.30
N GLY A 52 -0.82 11.18 -13.68
CA GLY A 52 -2.13 11.11 -14.33
C GLY A 52 -2.42 9.80 -15.08
N VAL A 53 -1.44 8.91 -15.24
CA VAL A 53 -1.65 7.60 -15.89
C VAL A 53 -2.04 6.57 -14.86
N VAL A 54 -3.24 6.00 -14.98
CA VAL A 54 -3.75 4.94 -14.09
C VAL A 54 -2.85 3.70 -14.20
N LYS A 55 -2.37 3.21 -13.05
CA LYS A 55 -1.55 2.00 -12.94
C LYS A 55 -2.30 0.87 -12.24
N GLN A 56 -3.06 1.20 -11.19
CA GLN A 56 -3.89 0.26 -10.45
C GLN A 56 -5.33 0.79 -10.40
N SER A 57 -6.30 -0.10 -10.59
CA SER A 57 -7.72 0.26 -10.56
C SER A 57 -8.55 -1.01 -10.49
N ASP A 58 -9.00 -1.40 -9.30
CA ASP A 58 -9.77 -2.62 -9.09
C ASP A 58 -10.67 -2.54 -7.85
N SER A 59 -11.64 -3.44 -7.81
CA SER A 59 -12.60 -3.64 -6.71
C SER A 59 -11.99 -4.45 -5.56
N THR A 60 -12.35 -4.09 -4.33
CA THR A 60 -12.00 -4.85 -3.11
C THR A 60 -12.71 -6.19 -3.00
N GLU A 61 -13.73 -6.46 -3.84
CA GLU A 61 -14.37 -7.77 -3.93
C GLU A 61 -13.39 -8.88 -4.36
N LEU A 62 -12.33 -8.49 -5.09
CA LEU A 62 -11.29 -9.38 -5.62
C LEU A 62 -10.28 -9.80 -4.55
N MET A 63 -10.43 -9.36 -3.30
CA MET A 63 -9.59 -9.82 -2.19
C MET A 63 -9.72 -11.34 -2.02
N LEU A 64 -8.60 -12.05 -2.14
CA LEU A 64 -8.53 -13.50 -1.96
C LEU A 64 -8.90 -13.94 -0.54
N PHE A 65 -8.51 -13.15 0.46
CA PHE A 65 -8.85 -13.36 1.85
C PHE A 65 -9.67 -12.19 2.37
N ARG A 66 -10.81 -12.47 3.01
CA ARG A 66 -11.68 -11.45 3.58
C ARG A 66 -11.10 -10.91 4.89
N ILE A 67 -11.45 -9.67 5.25
CA ILE A 67 -10.90 -8.96 6.40
C ILE A 67 -11.04 -9.77 7.72
N PRO A 68 -12.21 -10.39 8.06
CA PRO A 68 -12.33 -11.21 9.26
C PRO A 68 -11.35 -12.39 9.30
N ARG A 69 -11.08 -13.01 8.15
CA ARG A 69 -10.10 -14.10 8.07
C ARG A 69 -8.69 -13.57 8.33
N MET A 70 -8.31 -12.47 7.68
CA MET A 70 -7.00 -11.84 7.91
C MET A 70 -6.80 -11.50 9.39
N LEU A 71 -7.79 -10.87 10.03
CA LEU A 71 -7.75 -10.54 11.45
C LEU A 71 -7.60 -11.78 12.33
N SER A 72 -8.37 -12.83 12.05
CA SER A 72 -8.29 -14.10 12.80
C SER A 72 -6.95 -14.81 12.62
N ASP A 73 -6.36 -14.79 11.43
CA ASP A 73 -5.09 -15.47 11.16
C ASP A 73 -3.91 -14.68 11.75
N ILE A 74 -3.93 -13.35 11.67
CA ILE A 74 -2.90 -12.50 12.29
C ILE A 74 -2.95 -12.63 13.81
N SER A 75 -4.14 -12.62 14.42
CA SER A 75 -4.28 -12.66 15.88
C SER A 75 -3.81 -13.97 16.54
N LYS A 76 -3.65 -15.05 15.77
CA LYS A 76 -3.04 -16.31 16.23
C LYS A 76 -1.52 -16.24 16.33
N VAL A 77 -0.89 -15.28 15.63
CA VAL A 77 0.56 -15.11 15.58
C VAL A 77 1.03 -13.97 16.48
N MET A 78 0.29 -12.85 16.47
CA MET A 78 0.57 -11.66 17.27
C MET A 78 -0.73 -11.01 17.74
N THR A 79 -0.76 -10.50 18.97
CA THR A 79 -1.91 -9.77 19.51
C THR A 79 -2.20 -8.52 18.66
N LEU A 80 -3.48 -8.26 18.39
CA LEU A 80 -3.94 -7.02 17.76
C LEU A 80 -4.43 -6.05 18.83
N GLU A 81 -3.85 -4.86 18.86
CA GLU A 81 -4.17 -3.79 19.80
C GLU A 81 -5.00 -2.68 19.14
N PRO A 82 -5.82 -1.93 19.90
CA PRO A 82 -6.48 -0.73 19.38
C PRO A 82 -5.47 0.27 18.80
N GLY A 83 -5.64 0.62 17.53
CA GLY A 83 -4.73 1.51 16.81
C GLY A 83 -3.82 0.79 15.81
N ASP A 84 -3.74 -0.54 15.85
CA ASP A 84 -3.00 -1.31 14.85
C ASP A 84 -3.60 -1.14 13.45
N LEU A 85 -2.71 -1.06 12.46
CA LEU A 85 -3.06 -0.90 11.05
C LEU A 85 -2.68 -2.15 10.25
N ILE A 86 -3.64 -2.70 9.51
CA ILE A 86 -3.43 -3.86 8.66
C ILE A 86 -3.58 -3.47 7.20
N LEU A 87 -2.52 -3.68 6.41
CA LEU A 87 -2.54 -3.53 4.97
C LEU A 87 -3.04 -4.84 4.32
N THR A 88 -4.15 -4.77 3.60
CA THR A 88 -4.88 -5.95 3.11
C THR A 88 -4.44 -6.45 1.73
N GLY A 89 -3.29 -5.97 1.24
CA GLY A 89 -2.74 -6.33 -0.06
C GLY A 89 -2.88 -5.22 -1.10
N THR A 90 -2.63 -5.55 -2.36
CA THR A 90 -2.66 -4.60 -3.48
C THR A 90 -3.25 -5.27 -4.72
N PRO A 91 -4.06 -4.56 -5.53
CA PRO A 91 -4.52 -5.08 -6.82
C PRO A 91 -3.38 -5.19 -7.84
N LYS A 92 -3.67 -5.76 -9.01
CA LYS A 92 -2.69 -5.83 -10.12
C LYS A 92 -2.26 -4.44 -10.58
N GLY A 93 -1.18 -4.38 -11.36
CA GLY A 93 -0.70 -3.13 -11.96
C GLY A 93 0.36 -2.39 -11.14
N VAL A 94 1.07 -3.08 -10.25
CA VAL A 94 2.24 -2.54 -9.56
C VAL A 94 3.28 -2.09 -10.58
N GLY A 95 3.84 -0.89 -10.40
CA GLY A 95 4.88 -0.32 -11.26
C GLY A 95 5.94 0.41 -10.46
N SER A 96 7.04 0.76 -11.12
CA SER A 96 8.10 1.61 -10.55
C SER A 96 7.68 3.07 -10.52
N VAL A 97 8.27 3.81 -9.59
CA VAL A 97 8.24 5.29 -9.55
C VAL A 97 9.67 5.81 -9.52
N GLN A 98 9.87 7.03 -9.98
CA GLN A 98 11.16 7.73 -10.00
C GLN A 98 11.01 9.12 -9.39
N ALA A 99 12.14 9.72 -9.00
CA ALA A 99 12.14 11.10 -8.53
C ALA A 99 11.52 12.03 -9.58
N GLY A 100 10.66 12.94 -9.13
CA GLY A 100 9.84 13.81 -9.99
C GLY A 100 8.44 13.27 -10.28
N ASP A 101 8.16 11.98 -10.02
CA ASP A 101 6.81 11.44 -10.17
C ASP A 101 5.85 11.99 -9.12
N VAL A 102 4.58 12.13 -9.50
CA VAL A 102 3.47 12.41 -8.59
C VAL A 102 2.52 11.22 -8.58
N ILE A 103 2.40 10.57 -7.42
CA ILE A 103 1.47 9.47 -7.19
C ILE A 103 0.15 10.05 -6.67
N LYS A 104 -0.97 9.71 -7.31
CA LYS A 104 -2.31 10.01 -6.79
C LYS A 104 -3.06 8.72 -6.58
N ALA A 105 -3.59 8.52 -5.38
CA ALA A 105 -4.39 7.35 -5.05
C ALA A 105 -5.64 7.75 -4.26
N GLY A 106 -6.63 6.87 -4.28
CA GLY A 106 -7.90 7.09 -3.60
C GLY A 106 -8.78 5.86 -3.59
N ILE A 107 -9.97 6.04 -3.04
CA ILE A 107 -10.98 5.01 -2.86
C ILE A 107 -12.35 5.57 -3.22
N LYS A 108 -13.11 4.79 -3.98
CA LYS A 108 -14.49 5.10 -4.34
C LYS A 108 -15.43 4.08 -3.73
N VAL A 109 -16.59 4.54 -3.27
CA VAL A 109 -17.68 3.71 -2.78
C VAL A 109 -18.94 4.07 -3.55
N ASN A 110 -19.61 3.08 -4.13
CA ASN A 110 -20.79 3.30 -5.00
C ASN A 110 -20.52 4.33 -6.13
N GLY A 111 -19.31 4.29 -6.70
CA GLY A 111 -18.88 5.21 -7.75
C GLY A 111 -18.52 6.62 -7.29
N LYS A 112 -18.67 6.95 -6.00
CA LYS A 112 -18.35 8.27 -5.43
C LYS A 112 -17.00 8.24 -4.72
N GLU A 113 -16.22 9.29 -4.93
CA GLU A 113 -14.93 9.47 -4.26
C GLU A 113 -15.11 9.68 -2.74
N VAL A 114 -14.28 9.02 -1.93
CA VAL A 114 -14.19 9.27 -0.49
C VAL A 114 -13.03 10.23 -0.25
N ASN A 115 -13.34 11.48 0.10
CA ASN A 115 -12.35 12.56 0.13
C ASN A 115 -11.21 12.31 1.11
N GLU A 116 -11.50 11.74 2.28
CA GLU A 116 -10.52 11.42 3.33
C GLU A 116 -9.51 10.37 2.87
N GLY A 117 -9.89 9.52 1.91
CA GLY A 117 -9.04 8.48 1.34
C GLY A 117 -8.10 8.96 0.23
N ARG A 118 -8.22 10.21 -0.20
CA ARG A 118 -7.37 10.76 -1.27
C ARG A 118 -5.99 11.08 -0.75
N ILE A 119 -4.98 10.68 -1.51
CA ILE A 119 -3.59 11.07 -1.28
C ILE A 119 -2.92 11.51 -2.57
N GLU A 120 -2.02 12.46 -2.43
CA GLU A 120 -1.07 12.89 -3.45
C GLU A 120 0.32 12.85 -2.83
N VAL A 121 1.25 12.17 -3.48
CA VAL A 121 2.60 11.92 -2.96
C VAL A 121 3.60 12.28 -4.04
N SER A 122 4.41 13.30 -3.78
CA SER A 122 5.54 13.67 -4.63
C SER A 122 6.72 12.77 -4.33
N VAL A 123 7.25 12.12 -5.36
CA VAL A 123 8.41 11.25 -5.27
C VAL A 123 9.66 12.09 -5.48
N ARG A 124 10.64 11.91 -4.60
CA ARG A 124 11.94 12.58 -4.66
C ARG A 124 13.03 11.59 -4.33
N ASP A 125 14.25 11.92 -4.72
CA ASP A 125 15.42 11.19 -4.24
C ASP A 125 15.55 11.33 -2.73
N ARG A 126 16.15 10.30 -2.12
CA ARG A 126 16.52 10.36 -0.71
C ARG A 126 17.77 11.23 -0.58
N ASP A 127 17.71 12.23 0.29
CA ASP A 127 18.87 13.06 0.61
C ASP A 127 19.87 12.25 1.46
N GLY A 128 20.90 11.73 0.79
CA GLY A 128 21.96 10.93 1.42
C GLY A 128 21.49 9.61 2.03
N GLY A 129 22.39 8.97 2.79
CA GLY A 129 22.13 7.70 3.48
C GLY A 129 22.45 6.48 2.63
N PHE A 130 21.56 5.48 2.66
CA PHE A 130 21.79 4.17 2.06
C PHE A 130 21.80 4.23 0.52
N ILE A 131 22.85 3.70 -0.09
CA ILE A 131 22.96 3.48 -1.54
C ILE A 131 22.98 1.98 -1.77
N PHE A 132 22.04 1.50 -2.58
CA PHE A 132 21.99 0.08 -2.94
C PHE A 132 23.17 -0.29 -3.84
N GLN A 133 23.86 -1.37 -3.50
CA GLN A 133 24.84 -2.05 -4.34
C GLN A 133 24.54 -3.55 -4.28
N GLU A 134 24.50 -4.21 -5.44
CA GLU A 134 24.27 -5.65 -5.49
C GLU A 134 25.49 -6.38 -4.90
N THR A 135 25.25 -7.39 -4.06
CA THR A 135 26.30 -8.18 -3.40
C THR A 135 26.30 -9.64 -3.81
#